data_AF-Q08UM6-F1
#
_entry.id   AF-Q08UM6-F1
#
_cell.length_a   1.000
_cell.length_b   1.000
_cell.length_c   1.000
_cell.angle_alpha   90.00
_cell.angle_beta   90.00
_cell.angle_gamma   90.00
#
_symmetry.space_group_name_H-M   'P 1'
#
loop_
_entity.id
_entity.type
_entity.pdbx_description
1 polymer ?
#
loop_
_entity_poly.entity_id
_entity_poly.type
_entity_poly.pdbx_seq_one_letter_code
_entity_poly.pdbx_strand_id
1 'polypeptide(L)'
;MKTTQDGPRRNPRRTLALVLALVAGVPLLGGAGVFLYLLWKRAQAPDPDNALRVAAGGNTAPSEEARINVLALCDAVQMYRAEHGTFLSAGPTPAEVPRGGKAVSFPHDEAFEQLGFAPGTAVRFQYQVAIQENPVGEAEVTCYARGDLDGDGQNAVYRVMLDANGMTSPVEVEREGE
;
A
#
# COMPACT_ATOMS: atom_id res chain seq x y z
N MET A 1 -32.14 51.54 -59.44
CA MET A 1 -31.64 52.35 -60.57
C MET A 1 -30.12 52.35 -60.51
N LYS A 2 -29.42 52.31 -61.65
CA LYS A 2 -28.00 51.87 -61.81
C LYS A 2 -27.78 50.38 -61.52
N THR A 3 -26.80 49.81 -62.24
CA THR A 3 -26.62 48.38 -62.59
C THR A 3 -25.18 48.13 -63.04
N THR A 4 -24.67 46.89 -62.92
CA THR A 4 -23.47 46.37 -63.64
C THR A 4 -22.12 46.96 -63.13
N GLN A 5 -20.94 46.31 -63.18
CA GLN A 5 -20.39 45.03 -63.73
C GLN A 5 -19.71 44.25 -62.56
N ASP A 6 -19.17 43.02 -62.62
CA ASP A 6 -18.92 41.99 -63.66
C ASP A 6 -19.08 40.57 -62.98
N GLY A 7 -18.44 39.41 -63.27
CA GLY A 7 -17.46 38.99 -64.28
C GLY A 7 -16.76 37.66 -63.95
N PRO A 8 -17.35 36.48 -64.23
CA PRO A 8 -16.87 35.19 -63.69
C PRO A 8 -15.78 34.51 -64.55
N ARG A 9 -14.80 33.82 -63.92
CA ARG A 9 -13.79 33.02 -64.63
C ARG A 9 -13.42 31.66 -63.98
N ARG A 10 -13.95 30.60 -64.60
CA ARG A 10 -13.37 29.26 -64.86
C ARG A 10 -12.62 28.49 -63.74
N ASN A 11 -13.23 27.37 -63.34
CA ASN A 11 -12.51 26.17 -62.89
C ASN A 11 -11.68 25.53 -64.02
N PRO A 12 -10.52 24.94 -63.66
CA PRO A 12 -10.12 23.62 -64.16
C PRO A 12 -9.87 22.69 -62.95
N ARG A 13 -10.78 21.77 -62.63
CA ARG A 13 -10.69 20.35 -63.04
C ARG A 13 -9.28 19.72 -62.92
N ARG A 14 -9.18 18.75 -62.01
CA ARG A 14 -8.23 17.60 -61.99
C ARG A 14 -6.76 17.85 -61.58
N THR A 15 -6.50 17.87 -60.28
CA THR A 15 -5.34 17.18 -59.67
C THR A 15 -5.62 16.80 -58.22
N LEU A 16 -4.96 15.73 -57.74
CA LEU A 16 -4.90 15.23 -56.36
C LEU A 16 -6.23 15.17 -55.56
N ALA A 17 -7.05 14.17 -55.87
CA ALA A 17 -7.88 13.54 -54.84
C ALA A 17 -7.00 12.56 -54.03
N LEU A 18 -6.27 13.02 -53.00
CA LEU A 18 -5.41 12.16 -52.18
C LEU A 18 -5.03 12.70 -50.78
N VAL A 19 -6.00 13.24 -50.02
CA VAL A 19 -5.83 13.58 -48.58
C VAL A 19 -6.99 13.05 -47.71
N LEU A 20 -7.86 12.20 -48.27
CA LEU A 20 -9.08 11.70 -47.60
C LEU A 20 -9.04 10.17 -47.45
N ALA A 21 -7.91 9.69 -46.92
CA ALA A 21 -7.62 8.27 -46.72
C ALA A 21 -6.69 8.05 -45.50
N LEU A 22 -7.09 8.55 -44.32
CA LEU A 22 -6.37 8.35 -43.05
C LEU A 22 -7.29 7.86 -41.91
N VAL A 23 -8.32 7.08 -42.28
CA VAL A 23 -9.23 6.37 -41.35
C VAL A 23 -9.33 4.90 -41.75
N ALA A 24 -8.20 4.19 -41.63
CA ALA A 24 -8.09 2.73 -41.81
C ALA A 24 -6.76 2.22 -41.20
N GLY A 25 -6.58 2.39 -39.89
CA GLY A 25 -5.31 2.15 -39.20
C GLY A 25 -5.49 1.69 -37.75
N VAL A 26 -6.04 0.49 -37.58
CA VAL A 26 -6.21 -0.23 -36.30
C VAL A 26 -4.85 -0.35 -35.59
N PRO A 27 -4.73 0.05 -34.31
CA PRO A 27 -5.09 -0.91 -33.25
C PRO A 27 -6.02 -0.40 -32.15
N LEU A 28 -7.18 -1.06 -32.06
CA LEU A 28 -8.00 -1.20 -30.85
C LEU A 28 -7.30 -2.08 -29.79
N LEU A 29 -6.01 -1.84 -29.53
CA LEU A 29 -5.20 -2.52 -28.51
C LEU A 29 -4.78 -1.56 -27.39
N GLY A 30 -4.59 -0.27 -27.70
CA GLY A 30 -4.31 0.75 -26.70
C GLY A 30 -5.42 0.87 -25.64
N GLY A 31 -6.68 0.75 -26.05
CA GLY A 31 -7.82 0.78 -25.13
C GLY A 31 -7.82 -0.39 -24.13
N ALA A 32 -7.57 -1.62 -24.61
CA ALA A 32 -7.48 -2.80 -23.74
C ALA A 32 -6.27 -2.74 -22.80
N GLY A 33 -5.10 -2.33 -23.31
CA GLY A 33 -3.89 -2.15 -22.50
C GLY A 33 -4.04 -1.08 -21.42
N VAL A 34 -4.63 0.09 -21.76
CA VAL A 34 -4.91 1.16 -20.79
C VAL A 34 -5.99 0.73 -19.79
N PHE A 35 -7.02 -0.01 -20.21
CA PHE A 35 -8.06 -0.51 -19.31
C PHE A 35 -7.52 -1.56 -18.32
N LEU A 36 -6.70 -2.51 -18.79
CA LEU A 36 -5.98 -3.45 -17.93
C LEU A 36 -4.99 -2.75 -17.00
N TYR A 37 -4.25 -1.75 -17.49
CA TYR A 37 -3.35 -0.94 -16.66
C TYR A 37 -4.11 -0.17 -15.57
N LEU A 38 -5.28 0.40 -15.89
CA LEU A 38 -6.15 1.09 -14.93
C LEU A 38 -6.82 0.12 -13.94
N LEU A 39 -7.16 -1.10 -14.35
CA LEU A 39 -7.64 -2.15 -13.45
C LEU A 39 -6.53 -2.65 -12.52
N TRP A 40 -5.32 -2.85 -13.02
CA TRP A 40 -4.15 -3.24 -12.20
C TRP A 40 -3.78 -2.14 -11.20
N LYS A 41 -3.72 -0.88 -11.65
CA LYS A 41 -3.61 0.32 -10.79
C LYS A 41 -4.72 0.44 -9.74
N ARG A 42 -5.89 -0.18 -9.97
CA ARG A 42 -7.04 -0.17 -9.04
C ARG A 42 -7.05 -1.38 -8.11
N ALA A 43 -6.48 -2.51 -8.51
CA ALA A 43 -6.17 -3.63 -7.61
C ALA A 43 -5.03 -3.27 -6.63
N GLN A 44 -4.12 -2.39 -7.06
CA GLN A 44 -3.08 -1.76 -6.23
C GLN A 44 -3.53 -0.41 -5.63
N ALA A 45 -4.83 -0.12 -5.62
CA ALA A 45 -5.32 0.91 -4.72
C ALA A 45 -5.26 0.34 -3.29
N PRO A 46 -4.67 1.03 -2.31
CA PRO A 46 -4.77 0.59 -0.92
C PRO A 46 -6.26 0.51 -0.55
N ASP A 47 -6.59 -0.49 0.27
CA ASP A 47 -7.93 -0.69 0.84
C ASP A 47 -8.54 0.65 1.31
N PRO A 48 -9.83 0.95 1.08
CA PRO A 48 -10.46 2.17 1.58
C PRO A 48 -10.21 2.43 3.07
N ASP A 49 -10.10 1.39 3.90
CA ASP A 49 -9.79 1.52 5.32
C ASP A 49 -8.30 1.85 5.56
N ASN A 50 -7.39 1.36 4.71
CA ASN A 50 -6.00 1.83 4.67
C ASN A 50 -5.87 3.27 4.14
N ALA A 51 -6.68 3.68 3.17
CA ALA A 51 -6.66 5.04 2.64
C ALA A 51 -7.06 6.08 3.70
N LEU A 52 -7.98 5.72 4.61
CA LEU A 52 -8.32 6.55 5.77
C LEU A 52 -7.15 6.69 6.75
N ARG A 53 -6.38 5.62 6.98
CA ARG A 53 -5.19 5.61 7.85
C ARG A 53 -4.06 6.48 7.28
N VAL A 54 -3.82 6.41 5.97
CA VAL A 54 -2.85 7.27 5.26
C VAL A 54 -3.22 8.76 5.36
N ALA A 55 -4.52 9.09 5.40
CA ALA A 55 -4.98 10.46 5.66
C ALA A 55 -4.87 10.88 7.14
N ALA A 56 -4.95 9.94 8.09
CA ALA A 56 -4.87 10.19 9.53
C ALA A 56 -3.44 10.36 10.07
N GLY A 57 -2.42 9.84 9.38
CA GLY A 57 -1.01 9.85 9.80
C GLY A 57 -0.32 11.23 9.93
N GLY A 58 -1.07 12.33 9.88
CA GLY A 58 -0.55 13.69 10.00
C GLY A 58 -0.30 14.18 11.44
N ASN A 59 -0.96 13.60 12.46
CA ASN A 59 -0.91 14.12 13.85
C ASN A 59 -1.17 13.08 14.97
N THR A 60 -1.19 11.78 14.68
CA THR A 60 -1.29 10.76 15.75
C THR A 60 -0.08 10.80 16.69
N ALA A 61 -0.30 10.53 17.98
CA ALA A 61 0.80 10.40 18.93
C ALA A 61 1.67 9.18 18.55
N PRO A 62 3.00 9.17 18.77
CA PRO A 62 3.80 8.01 18.39
C PRO A 62 3.37 6.70 19.09
N SER A 63 2.91 6.78 20.34
CA SER A 63 2.34 5.62 21.06
C SER A 63 0.97 5.16 20.52
N GLU A 64 0.26 6.02 19.79
CA GLU A 64 -1.00 5.71 19.11
C GLU A 64 -0.73 5.10 17.72
N GLU A 65 0.26 5.62 16.98
CA GLU A 65 0.79 5.04 15.73
C GLU A 65 1.15 3.55 15.92
N ALA A 66 1.93 3.23 16.95
CA ALA A 66 2.31 1.85 17.28
C ALA A 66 1.10 0.96 17.57
N ARG A 67 0.19 1.40 18.45
CA ARG A 67 -1.03 0.65 18.84
C ARG A 67 -1.94 0.37 17.65
N ILE A 68 -2.19 1.38 16.82
CA ILE A 68 -3.06 1.28 15.65
C ILE A 68 -2.47 0.33 14.59
N ASN A 69 -1.15 0.36 14.39
CA ASN A 69 -0.50 -0.46 13.37
C ASN A 69 -0.17 -1.89 13.83
N VAL A 70 0.19 -2.13 15.10
CA VAL A 70 0.45 -3.50 15.60
C VAL A 70 -0.82 -4.36 15.63
N LEU A 71 -1.99 -3.77 15.95
CA LEU A 71 -3.28 -4.43 15.85
C LEU A 71 -3.60 -4.81 14.40
N ALA A 72 -3.55 -3.84 13.48
CA ALA A 72 -3.84 -4.08 12.07
C ALA A 72 -2.86 -5.06 11.40
N LEU A 73 -1.62 -5.16 11.89
CA LEU A 73 -0.69 -6.21 11.45
C LEU A 73 -1.18 -7.60 11.87
N CYS A 74 -1.65 -7.76 13.10
CA CYS A 74 -2.22 -9.02 13.58
C CYS A 74 -3.58 -9.35 12.95
N ASP A 75 -4.40 -8.35 12.61
CA ASP A 75 -5.60 -8.54 11.81
C ASP A 75 -5.26 -9.02 10.39
N ALA A 76 -4.27 -8.40 9.74
CA ALA A 76 -3.76 -8.82 8.43
C ALA A 76 -3.23 -10.26 8.43
N VAL A 77 -2.48 -10.67 9.46
CA VAL A 77 -1.98 -12.05 9.61
C VAL A 77 -3.11 -13.06 9.84
N GLN A 78 -4.16 -12.70 10.59
CA GLN A 78 -5.37 -13.53 10.72
C GLN A 78 -6.09 -13.70 9.38
N MET A 79 -6.29 -12.60 8.64
CA MET A 79 -6.95 -12.62 7.33
C MET A 79 -6.16 -13.48 6.32
N TYR A 80 -4.84 -13.33 6.29
CA TYR A 80 -3.96 -14.17 5.47
C TYR A 80 -4.12 -15.66 5.82
N ARG A 81 -4.15 -16.03 7.11
CA ARG A 81 -4.41 -17.42 7.54
C ARG A 81 -5.81 -17.90 7.17
N ALA A 82 -6.83 -17.05 7.25
CA ALA A 82 -8.20 -17.42 6.89
C ALA A 82 -8.34 -17.77 5.39
N GLU A 83 -7.52 -17.15 4.54
CA GLU A 83 -7.48 -17.43 3.09
C GLU A 83 -6.51 -18.57 2.73
N HIS A 84 -5.31 -18.60 3.30
CA HIS A 84 -4.20 -19.49 2.89
C HIS A 84 -4.01 -20.73 3.79
N GLY A 85 -4.68 -20.79 4.95
CA GLY A 85 -4.56 -21.86 5.94
C GLY A 85 -3.30 -21.83 6.82
N THR A 86 -2.33 -20.95 6.53
CA THR A 86 -1.06 -20.81 7.26
C THR A 86 -0.82 -19.36 7.70
N PHE A 87 -0.02 -19.17 8.75
CA PHE A 87 0.50 -17.85 9.11
C PHE A 87 1.73 -17.50 8.26
N LEU A 88 1.96 -16.21 7.99
CA LEU A 88 3.12 -15.69 7.27
C LEU A 88 3.94 -14.76 8.18
N SER A 89 5.24 -15.04 8.32
CA SER A 89 6.20 -14.17 9.02
C SER A 89 6.68 -13.05 8.10
N ALA A 90 6.85 -11.85 8.64
CA ALA A 90 7.22 -10.65 7.88
C ALA A 90 8.17 -9.74 8.68
N GLY A 91 9.05 -9.01 7.98
CA GLY A 91 10.04 -8.14 8.60
C GLY A 91 11.16 -8.88 9.36
N PRO A 92 11.90 -8.20 10.25
CA PRO A 92 11.65 -6.84 10.75
C PRO A 92 11.86 -5.73 9.71
N THR A 93 10.86 -4.87 9.53
CA THR A 93 10.88 -3.77 8.54
C THR A 93 10.37 -2.46 9.16
N PRO A 94 11.13 -1.34 9.09
CA PRO A 94 12.50 -1.23 8.59
C PRO A 94 13.51 -2.07 9.39
N ALA A 95 14.62 -2.43 8.76
CA ALA A 95 15.62 -3.35 9.35
C ALA A 95 16.24 -2.83 10.66
N GLU A 96 16.37 -1.50 10.81
CA GLU A 96 16.74 -0.85 12.06
C GLU A 96 15.51 -0.27 12.77
N VAL A 97 15.50 -0.32 14.10
CA VAL A 97 14.46 0.35 14.90
C VAL A 97 14.64 1.88 14.79
N PRO A 98 13.60 2.64 14.39
CA PRO A 98 13.70 4.10 14.27
C PRO A 98 13.91 4.79 15.63
N ARG A 99 14.65 5.90 15.65
CA ARG A 99 15.17 6.53 16.87
C ARG A 99 14.87 8.02 17.00
N GLY A 100 14.71 8.50 18.23
CA GLY A 100 14.40 9.89 18.57
C GLY A 100 13.08 10.39 17.96
N GLY A 101 12.09 9.50 17.82
CA GLY A 101 10.75 9.82 17.29
C GLY A 101 10.72 10.26 15.82
N LYS A 102 11.83 10.11 15.09
CA LYS A 102 11.94 10.49 13.67
C LYS A 102 11.28 9.43 12.80
N ALA A 103 10.37 9.87 11.93
CA ALA A 103 9.80 8.99 10.91
C ALA A 103 10.86 8.69 9.83
N VAL A 104 11.00 7.41 9.48
CA VAL A 104 11.86 6.90 8.40
C VAL A 104 11.00 6.26 7.32
N SER A 105 11.53 6.07 6.11
CA SER A 105 10.79 5.36 5.06
C SER A 105 10.49 3.92 5.49
N PHE A 106 9.24 3.48 5.31
CA PHE A 106 8.94 2.04 5.28
C PHE A 106 9.36 1.51 3.90
N PRO A 107 10.39 0.65 3.79
CA PRO A 107 10.77 0.09 2.49
C PRO A 107 9.78 -1.01 2.08
N HIS A 108 9.75 -1.34 0.80
CA HIS A 108 8.95 -2.45 0.29
C HIS A 108 9.52 -3.80 0.78
N ASP A 109 8.62 -4.71 1.11
CA ASP A 109 8.85 -6.04 1.69
C ASP A 109 7.76 -6.97 1.14
N GLU A 110 8.16 -8.08 0.51
CA GLU A 110 7.25 -8.98 -0.19
C GLU A 110 6.27 -9.69 0.76
N ALA A 111 6.64 -9.90 2.04
CA ALA A 111 5.79 -10.55 3.02
C ALA A 111 4.75 -9.56 3.57
N PHE A 112 5.11 -8.30 3.82
CA PHE A 112 4.13 -7.28 4.18
C PHE A 112 3.19 -6.93 3.00
N GLU A 113 3.65 -7.01 1.73
CA GLU A 113 2.74 -6.91 0.57
C GLU A 113 1.76 -8.08 0.51
N GLN A 114 2.21 -9.33 0.72
CA GLN A 114 1.35 -10.52 0.78
C GLN A 114 0.33 -10.47 1.94
N LEU A 115 0.68 -9.84 3.07
CA LEU A 115 -0.25 -9.56 4.16
C LEU A 115 -1.22 -8.40 3.87
N GLY A 116 -0.98 -7.60 2.83
CA GLY A 116 -1.71 -6.34 2.59
C GLY A 116 -1.43 -5.23 3.62
N PHE A 117 -0.35 -5.36 4.39
CA PHE A 117 -0.02 -4.45 5.49
C PHE A 117 0.74 -3.21 5.01
N ALA A 118 0.11 -2.04 5.12
CA ALA A 118 0.67 -0.76 4.70
C ALA A 118 0.57 0.29 5.83
N PRO A 119 1.58 0.41 6.72
CA PRO A 119 1.54 1.33 7.87
C PRO A 119 1.67 2.82 7.49
N GLY A 120 1.95 3.11 6.22
CA GLY A 120 2.27 4.44 5.69
C GLY A 120 3.63 4.43 4.96
N THR A 121 3.93 5.50 4.22
CA THR A 121 5.23 5.64 3.54
C THR A 121 6.36 6.06 4.49
N ALA A 122 6.02 6.66 5.63
CA ALA A 122 6.96 7.03 6.68
C ALA A 122 6.43 6.57 8.05
N VAL A 123 7.29 5.95 8.86
CA VAL A 123 6.94 5.30 10.13
C VAL A 123 7.97 5.60 11.21
N ARG A 124 7.54 5.65 12.47
CA ARG A 124 8.41 5.79 13.66
C ARG A 124 8.74 4.45 14.33
N PHE A 125 8.25 3.34 13.78
CA PHE A 125 8.41 1.99 14.34
C PHE A 125 8.89 1.00 13.29
N GLN A 126 9.67 0.03 13.75
CA GLN A 126 9.92 -1.24 13.07
C GLN A 126 8.76 -2.19 13.37
N TYR A 127 8.22 -2.82 12.33
CA TYR A 127 7.17 -3.83 12.42
C TYR A 127 7.74 -5.22 12.13
N GLN A 128 7.25 -6.25 12.83
CA GLN A 128 7.65 -7.65 12.62
C GLN A 128 6.51 -8.60 12.96
N VAL A 129 6.37 -9.69 12.20
CA VAL A 129 5.57 -10.86 12.57
C VAL A 129 6.52 -12.03 12.84
N ALA A 130 6.63 -12.43 14.09
CA ALA A 130 7.30 -13.68 14.46
C ALA A 130 6.27 -14.81 14.60
N ILE A 131 6.64 -16.02 14.19
CA ILE A 131 5.85 -17.23 14.41
C ILE A 131 6.75 -18.18 15.22
N GLN A 132 6.21 -18.74 16.30
CA GLN A 132 6.88 -19.70 17.17
C GLN A 132 5.99 -20.94 17.34
N GLU A 133 6.61 -22.09 17.59
CA GLU A 133 5.88 -23.31 17.93
C GLU A 133 5.77 -23.41 19.45
N ASN A 134 4.54 -23.45 19.97
CA ASN A 134 4.30 -23.54 21.41
C ASN A 134 4.59 -24.97 21.93
N PRO A 135 4.67 -25.21 23.26
CA PRO A 135 4.98 -26.52 23.82
C PRO A 135 3.97 -27.65 23.51
N VAL A 136 2.87 -27.35 22.82
CA VAL A 136 1.82 -28.31 22.39
C VAL A 136 1.95 -28.65 20.89
N GLY A 137 2.84 -27.96 20.16
CA GLY A 137 3.04 -28.13 18.72
C GLY A 137 2.15 -27.23 17.86
N GLU A 138 1.55 -26.19 18.44
CA GLU A 138 0.69 -25.23 17.71
C GLU A 138 1.46 -23.94 17.40
N ALA A 139 1.13 -23.30 16.28
CA ALA A 139 1.75 -22.04 15.88
C ALA A 139 1.16 -20.86 16.69
N GLU A 140 2.02 -20.20 17.45
CA GLU A 140 1.77 -18.96 18.18
C GLU A 140 2.42 -17.80 17.43
N VAL A 141 1.68 -16.70 17.21
CA VAL A 141 2.18 -15.54 16.45
C VAL A 141 2.35 -14.36 17.38
N THR A 142 3.44 -13.60 17.22
CA THR A 142 3.62 -12.31 17.87
C THR A 142 3.88 -11.22 16.84
N CYS A 143 2.94 -10.26 16.77
CA CYS A 143 3.09 -9.02 16.04
C CYS A 143 3.80 -7.99 16.93
N TYR A 144 4.86 -7.36 16.42
CA TYR A 144 5.63 -6.34 17.13
C TYR A 144 5.54 -4.99 16.41
N ALA A 145 5.53 -3.91 17.19
CA ALA A 145 5.99 -2.60 16.78
C ALA A 145 7.05 -2.10 17.79
N ARG A 146 8.29 -1.83 17.32
CA ARG A 146 9.43 -1.38 18.15
C ARG A 146 9.86 0.02 17.75
N GLY A 147 10.13 0.90 18.71
CA GLY A 147 10.57 2.27 18.44
C GLY A 147 11.26 2.93 19.63
N ASP A 148 12.39 3.60 19.39
CA ASP A 148 13.10 4.44 20.35
C ASP A 148 12.60 5.88 20.17
N LEU A 149 11.66 6.30 21.02
CA LEU A 149 10.93 7.56 20.84
C LEU A 149 11.67 8.77 21.42
N ASP A 150 12.35 8.59 22.55
CA ASP A 150 13.13 9.62 23.24
C ASP A 150 14.54 9.78 22.66
N GLY A 151 15.09 8.73 22.03
CA GLY A 151 16.47 8.67 21.59
C GLY A 151 17.44 8.19 22.68
N ASP A 152 16.94 7.51 23.72
CA ASP A 152 17.75 7.03 24.86
C ASP A 152 18.37 5.64 24.61
N GLY A 153 17.93 4.95 23.56
CA GLY A 153 18.40 3.61 23.17
C GLY A 153 17.61 2.44 23.77
N GLN A 154 16.58 2.70 24.58
CA GLN A 154 15.63 1.69 25.06
C GLN A 154 14.39 1.68 24.16
N ASN A 155 14.22 0.62 23.37
CA ASN A 155 13.07 0.52 22.48
C ASN A 155 11.78 0.33 23.31
N ALA A 156 10.76 1.13 23.02
CA ALA A 156 9.40 0.81 23.41
C ALA A 156 8.88 -0.33 22.51
N VAL A 157 8.55 -1.46 23.10
CA VAL A 157 8.08 -2.67 22.41
C VAL A 157 6.58 -2.82 22.65
N TYR A 158 5.80 -2.65 21.59
CA TYR A 158 4.38 -2.96 21.58
C TYR A 158 4.22 -4.35 20.98
N ARG A 159 3.50 -5.26 21.65
CA ARG A 159 3.21 -6.59 21.12
C ARG A 159 1.73 -6.95 21.19
N VAL A 160 1.30 -7.75 20.22
CA VAL A 160 0.01 -8.45 20.19
C VAL A 160 0.30 -9.89 19.82
N MET A 161 -0.31 -10.83 20.53
CA MET A 161 -0.20 -12.26 20.28
C MET A 161 -1.48 -12.80 19.64
N LEU A 162 -1.34 -13.80 18.76
CA LEU A 162 -2.44 -14.61 18.24
C LEU A 162 -2.23 -16.06 18.69
N ASP A 163 -3.24 -16.63 19.33
CA ASP A 163 -3.28 -18.07 19.60
C ASP A 163 -3.68 -18.88 18.35
N ALA A 164 -3.62 -20.21 18.44
CA ALA A 164 -4.02 -21.11 17.36
C ALA A 164 -5.50 -20.98 16.95
N ASN A 165 -6.36 -20.42 17.81
CA ASN A 165 -7.77 -20.16 17.53
C ASN A 165 -8.00 -18.83 16.80
N GLY A 166 -6.99 -17.95 16.74
CA GLY A 166 -7.09 -16.59 16.20
C GLY A 166 -7.54 -15.55 17.25
N MET A 167 -7.43 -15.85 18.54
CA MET A 167 -7.73 -14.88 19.60
C MET A 167 -6.56 -13.90 19.76
N THR A 168 -6.85 -12.61 19.59
CA THR A 168 -5.90 -11.51 19.85
C THR A 168 -5.72 -11.25 21.34
N SER A 169 -4.47 -11.10 21.78
CA SER A 169 -4.17 -10.51 23.09
C SER A 169 -4.53 -9.01 23.11
N PRO A 170 -4.68 -8.40 24.30
CA PRO A 170 -4.52 -6.95 24.44
C PRO A 170 -3.16 -6.48 23.90
N VAL A 171 -3.04 -5.19 23.56
CA VAL A 171 -1.74 -4.60 23.20
C VAL A 171 -0.90 -4.40 24.45
N GLU A 172 0.07 -5.28 24.65
CA GLU A 172 1.08 -5.18 25.71
C GLU A 172 2.17 -4.20 25.30
N VAL A 173 2.75 -3.48 26.27
CA VAL A 173 3.76 -2.45 26.05
C VAL A 173 4.84 -2.53 27.13
N GLU A 174 6.08 -2.71 26.70
CA GLU A 174 7.28 -2.85 27.56
C GLU A 174 8.37 -1.88 27.09
N ARG A 175 9.37 -1.59 27.94
CA ARG A 175 10.68 -1.11 27.47
C ARG A 175 11.65 -2.29 27.40
N GLU A 176 12.46 -2.34 26.35
CA GLU A 176 13.47 -3.37 26.15
C GLU A 176 14.59 -3.24 27.20
N GLY A 177 14.46 -3.95 28.32
CA GLY A 177 15.43 -3.96 29.43
C GLY A 177 14.84 -4.01 30.84
N GLU A 178 13.52 -3.88 31.01
CA GLU A 178 12.79 -4.08 32.29
C GLU A 178 12.28 -5.52 32.47
#